data_AF-A0A6C1NXA8-F1
#
_entry.id   AF-A0A6C1NXA8-F1
#
_cell.length_a   1.000
_cell.length_b   1.000
_cell.length_c   1.000
_cell.angle_alpha   90.00
_cell.angle_beta   90.00
_cell.angle_gamma   90.00
#
_symmetry.space_group_name_H-M   'P 1'
#
loop_
_entity.id
_entity.type
_entity.pdbx_description
1 polymer ?
#
loop_
_entity_poly.entity_id
_entity_poly.type
_entity_poly.pdbx_seq_one_letter_code
_entity_poly.pdbx_strand_id
1 'polypeptide(L)'
;MDRKTFIIGAGGLLTWPLWNKIELFTAQYTKPLLPFDGPPDTVIWFDPDSLTLLSDIPVDGIEVVTDYTWEYYITEYNLETWENRREMLEILEAYGITEKQLDDVIDADLLYEHAVEQFCMHDSPTAGVFFMLQDLDLGPALTGQKNSRGEICFHDGDTPGSSFRGVTVRDLNSVSLLQVRLNELETGWQIMELPADGKSRSEIVEITM
;
A
#
# COMPACT_ATOMS: atom_id res chain seq x y z
N MET A 1 -17.72 -33.21 -13.06
CA MET A 1 -17.42 -32.15 -12.08
C MET A 1 -16.20 -32.64 -11.32
N ASP A 2 -15.00 -32.23 -11.74
CA ASP A 2 -13.75 -32.61 -11.06
C ASP A 2 -13.31 -31.44 -10.18
N ARG A 3 -13.50 -31.57 -8.87
CA ARG A 3 -12.84 -30.73 -7.87
C ARG A 3 -11.44 -31.30 -7.65
N LYS A 4 -10.44 -30.73 -8.31
CA LYS A 4 -9.03 -30.98 -7.98
C LYS A 4 -8.69 -30.19 -6.73
N THR A 5 -8.79 -30.85 -5.58
CA THR A 5 -8.30 -30.40 -4.28
C THR A 5 -6.81 -30.06 -4.39
N PHE A 6 -6.46 -28.80 -4.20
CA PHE A 6 -5.08 -28.34 -4.17
C PHE A 6 -4.59 -28.44 -2.72
N ILE A 7 -3.64 -29.34 -2.46
CA ILE A 7 -2.94 -29.39 -1.18
C ILE A 7 -1.85 -28.32 -1.26
N ILE A 8 -2.11 -27.14 -0.73
CA ILE A 8 -1.06 -26.17 -0.37
C ILE A 8 -0.56 -26.62 0.99
N GLY A 9 0.53 -27.37 0.99
CA GLY A 9 1.17 -27.86 2.21
C GLY A 9 1.88 -26.73 2.93
N ALA A 10 1.59 -26.56 4.21
CA ALA A 10 2.31 -25.70 5.13
C ALA A 10 3.83 -25.97 5.05
N GLY A 11 4.59 -24.94 4.71
CA GLY A 11 6.06 -24.95 4.73
C GLY A 11 6.72 -25.43 3.45
N GLY A 12 6.83 -24.56 2.43
CA GLY A 12 7.87 -24.72 1.41
C GLY A 12 7.48 -24.30 0.00
N LEU A 13 7.93 -23.08 -0.36
CA LEU A 13 8.37 -22.63 -1.67
C LEU A 13 7.33 -22.64 -2.80
N LEU A 14 7.09 -21.46 -3.36
CA LEU A 14 6.73 -21.21 -4.76
C LEU A 14 7.41 -22.22 -5.70
N THR A 15 6.75 -23.34 -5.93
CA THR A 15 7.33 -24.49 -6.62
C THR A 15 7.50 -24.20 -8.11
N TRP A 16 8.42 -24.89 -8.79
CA TRP A 16 8.62 -24.76 -10.24
C TRP A 16 7.33 -24.93 -11.07
N PRO A 17 6.45 -25.92 -10.78
CA PRO A 17 5.19 -26.06 -11.51
C PRO A 17 4.23 -24.89 -11.31
N LEU A 18 4.19 -24.32 -10.10
CA LEU A 18 3.37 -23.14 -9.83
C LEU A 18 3.91 -21.93 -10.60
N TRP A 19 5.23 -21.75 -10.62
CA TRP A 19 5.86 -20.67 -11.38
C TRP A 19 5.50 -20.76 -12.87
N ASN A 20 5.74 -21.91 -13.52
CA ASN A 20 5.39 -22.08 -14.93
C ASN A 20 3.92 -21.77 -15.21
N LYS A 21 3.02 -22.11 -14.28
CA LYS A 21 1.60 -21.80 -14.40
C LYS A 21 1.35 -20.28 -14.36
N ILE A 22 1.99 -19.57 -13.44
CA ILE A 22 1.90 -18.11 -13.35
C ILE A 22 2.46 -17.47 -14.63
N GLU A 23 3.66 -17.86 -15.05
CA GLU A 23 4.31 -17.33 -16.25
C GLU A 23 3.44 -17.49 -17.50
N LEU A 24 2.91 -18.69 -17.72
CA LEU A 24 2.03 -19.00 -18.84
C LEU A 24 0.73 -18.20 -18.78
N PHE A 25 0.13 -18.08 -17.59
CA PHE A 25 -1.11 -17.32 -17.40
C PHE A 25 -0.90 -15.84 -17.71
N THR A 26 0.12 -15.22 -17.10
CA THR A 26 0.45 -13.81 -17.31
C THR A 26 0.76 -13.53 -18.79
N ALA A 27 1.54 -14.40 -19.44
CA ALA A 27 1.88 -14.25 -20.86
C ALA A 27 0.64 -14.38 -21.77
N GLN A 28 -0.32 -15.24 -21.43
CA GLN A 28 -1.52 -15.47 -22.23
C GLN A 28 -2.58 -14.38 -22.05
N TYR A 29 -2.76 -13.89 -20.82
CA TYR A 29 -3.89 -13.02 -20.45
C TYR A 29 -3.49 -11.59 -20.11
N THR A 30 -2.18 -11.29 -20.08
CA THR A 30 -1.63 -9.97 -19.70
C THR A 30 -2.21 -9.45 -18.38
N LYS A 31 -2.46 -10.37 -17.44
CA LYS A 31 -3.07 -10.13 -16.12
C LYS A 31 -2.43 -11.05 -15.08
N PRO A 32 -2.34 -10.63 -13.81
CA PRO A 32 -1.81 -11.47 -12.76
C PRO A 32 -2.76 -12.64 -12.45
N LEU A 33 -2.19 -13.78 -12.07
CA LEU A 33 -2.94 -14.89 -11.49
C LEU A 33 -3.10 -14.65 -9.99
N LEU A 34 -4.32 -14.32 -9.56
CA LEU A 34 -4.66 -13.96 -8.19
C LEU A 34 -5.53 -15.05 -7.53
N PRO A 35 -4.94 -16.18 -7.10
CA PRO A 35 -5.72 -17.22 -6.43
C PRO A 35 -6.15 -16.70 -5.07
N PHE A 36 -7.45 -16.69 -4.78
CA PHE A 36 -7.98 -16.40 -3.45
C PHE A 36 -9.34 -17.08 -3.32
N ASP A 37 -9.56 -17.76 -2.19
CA ASP A 37 -10.79 -18.51 -1.92
C ASP A 37 -11.52 -17.89 -0.73
N GLY A 38 -12.77 -17.45 -0.94
CA GLY A 38 -13.61 -16.88 0.11
C GLY A 38 -13.65 -15.35 0.13
N PRO A 39 -14.38 -14.76 1.10
CA PRO A 39 -14.39 -13.31 1.31
C PRO A 39 -13.07 -12.85 1.96
N PRO A 40 -12.41 -11.81 1.44
CA PRO A 40 -11.17 -11.31 2.03
C PRO A 40 -11.40 -10.52 3.32
N ASP A 41 -10.48 -10.66 4.27
CA ASP A 41 -10.42 -9.81 5.47
C ASP A 41 -9.87 -8.42 5.13
N THR A 42 -9.02 -8.33 4.12
CA THR A 42 -8.43 -7.07 3.64
C THR A 42 -8.21 -7.14 2.14
N VAL A 43 -8.49 -6.02 1.45
CA VAL A 43 -8.25 -5.87 0.02
C VAL A 43 -7.10 -4.91 -0.20
N ILE A 44 -6.11 -5.34 -0.99
CA ILE A 44 -5.02 -4.52 -1.51
C ILE A 44 -5.33 -4.25 -2.98
N TRP A 45 -5.50 -2.99 -3.35
CA TRP A 45 -5.67 -2.62 -4.75
C TRP A 45 -4.32 -2.56 -5.47
N PHE A 46 -4.28 -3.00 -6.72
CA PHE A 46 -3.10 -3.00 -7.57
C PHE A 46 -3.38 -2.16 -8.81
N ASP A 47 -2.59 -1.11 -9.00
CA ASP A 47 -2.60 -0.32 -10.23
C ASP A 47 -1.66 -0.96 -11.27
N PRO A 48 -2.19 -1.56 -12.36
CA PRO A 48 -1.39 -2.23 -13.36
C PRO A 48 -0.54 -1.28 -14.22
N ASP A 49 -0.89 0.00 -14.30
CA ASP A 49 -0.17 0.98 -15.13
C ASP A 49 1.09 1.50 -14.43
N SER A 50 0.98 1.76 -13.12
CA SER A 50 2.12 2.20 -12.31
C SER A 50 2.86 1.06 -11.60
N LEU A 51 2.31 -0.15 -11.63
CA LEU A 51 2.77 -1.32 -10.87
C LEU A 51 2.84 -1.03 -9.35
N THR A 52 1.88 -0.27 -8.84
CA THR A 52 1.82 0.17 -7.45
C THR A 52 0.78 -0.61 -6.67
N LEU A 53 1.11 -1.02 -5.44
CA LEU A 53 0.15 -1.57 -4.49
C LEU A 53 -0.41 -0.47 -3.59
N LEU A 54 -1.71 -0.51 -3.39
CA LEU A 54 -2.55 0.48 -2.73
C LEU A 54 -3.41 -0.22 -1.68
N SER A 55 -3.65 0.41 -0.54
CA SER A 55 -4.54 -0.11 0.50
C SER A 55 -6.00 -0.07 0.04
N ASP A 56 -6.91 -0.49 0.91
CA ASP A 56 -8.38 -0.54 0.88
C ASP A 56 -9.17 0.49 0.06
N ILE A 57 -8.57 1.61 -0.36
CA ILE A 57 -9.18 2.62 -1.22
C ILE A 57 -8.70 2.44 -2.68
N PRO A 58 -9.60 2.15 -3.64
CA PRO A 58 -9.28 2.28 -5.06
C PRO A 58 -9.11 3.78 -5.35
N VAL A 59 -7.86 4.23 -5.53
CA VAL A 59 -7.56 5.66 -5.52
C VAL A 59 -8.01 6.32 -6.82
N ASP A 60 -9.10 7.08 -6.73
CA ASP A 60 -9.36 8.23 -7.60
C ASP A 60 -9.93 9.36 -6.72
N GLY A 61 -9.10 10.36 -6.43
CA GLY A 61 -9.44 11.50 -5.55
C GLY A 61 -9.25 11.24 -4.06
N ILE A 62 -8.12 11.70 -3.51
CA ILE A 62 -7.91 11.78 -2.06
C ILE A 62 -8.51 13.12 -1.59
N GLU A 63 -9.54 13.07 -0.76
CA GLU A 63 -9.95 14.23 0.04
C GLU A 63 -8.91 14.40 1.15
N VAL A 64 -7.97 15.33 0.96
CA VAL A 64 -7.12 15.78 2.04
C VAL A 64 -8.05 16.46 3.06
N VAL A 65 -8.14 15.91 4.26
CA VAL A 65 -8.87 16.52 5.38
C VAL A 65 -8.28 17.91 5.61
N THR A 66 -9.09 18.95 5.44
CA THR A 66 -8.63 20.36 5.37
C THR A 66 -8.76 21.12 6.68
N ASP A 67 -9.24 20.48 7.76
CA ASP A 67 -9.49 21.12 9.06
C ASP A 67 -8.48 20.74 10.16
N TYR A 68 -7.31 20.24 9.78
CA TYR A 68 -6.23 19.99 10.74
C TYR A 68 -5.77 21.26 11.44
N THR A 69 -5.56 21.18 12.75
CA THR A 69 -4.83 22.19 13.53
C THR A 69 -3.36 21.77 13.67
N TRP A 70 -2.47 22.72 13.94
CA TRP A 70 -1.07 22.39 14.20
C TRP A 70 -0.88 21.51 15.44
N GLU A 71 -1.70 21.67 16.47
CA GLU A 71 -1.66 20.80 17.66
C GLU A 71 -2.05 19.36 17.32
N TYR A 72 -3.09 19.16 16.48
CA TYR A 72 -3.43 17.83 15.95
C TYR A 72 -2.27 17.25 15.14
N TYR A 73 -1.69 18.05 14.23
CA TYR A 73 -0.58 17.63 13.38
C TYR A 73 0.66 17.22 14.20
N ILE A 74 1.03 17.99 15.22
CA ILE A 74 2.18 17.66 16.10
C ILE A 74 1.91 16.37 16.89
N THR A 75 0.67 16.16 17.33
CA THR A 75 0.29 15.03 18.19
C THR A 75 0.14 13.73 17.39
N GLU A 76 -0.61 13.73 16.28
CA GLU A 76 -0.95 12.47 15.59
C GLU A 76 0.15 11.91 14.72
N TYR A 77 0.94 12.74 14.06
CA TYR A 77 2.10 12.25 13.30
C TYR A 77 3.28 11.86 14.21
N ASN A 78 3.01 11.75 15.52
CA ASN A 78 3.88 11.29 16.58
C ASN A 78 5.35 11.64 16.33
N LEU A 79 5.58 12.94 16.14
CA LEU A 79 6.92 13.50 16.06
C LEU A 79 7.66 13.37 17.42
N GLU A 80 7.13 12.64 18.40
CA GLU A 80 7.82 12.28 19.66
C GLU A 80 9.10 11.45 19.43
N THR A 81 9.28 10.86 18.24
CA THR A 81 10.55 10.23 17.84
C THR A 81 11.58 11.22 17.30
N TRP A 82 11.16 12.41 16.91
CA TRP A 82 12.04 13.54 16.65
C TRP A 82 12.36 14.16 18.01
N GLU A 83 13.57 14.62 18.24
CA GLU A 83 14.01 15.09 19.54
C GLU A 83 13.35 16.46 19.92
N ASN A 84 12.09 16.36 20.34
CA ASN A 84 11.22 17.33 21.04
C ASN A 84 10.40 18.29 20.17
N ARG A 85 9.11 18.40 20.52
CA ARG A 85 8.13 19.48 20.20
C ARG A 85 8.77 20.87 20.01
N ARG A 86 9.84 21.16 20.75
CA ARG A 86 10.67 22.36 20.62
C ARG A 86 11.23 22.58 19.20
N GLU A 87 11.82 21.58 18.55
CA GLU A 87 12.34 21.75 17.17
C GLU A 87 11.21 22.04 16.19
N MET A 88 10.05 21.39 16.37
CA MET A 88 8.87 21.71 15.57
C MET A 88 8.37 23.12 15.81
N LEU A 89 8.35 23.59 17.06
CA LEU A 89 8.02 24.98 17.35
C LEU A 89 9.04 25.96 16.73
N GLU A 90 10.33 25.60 16.69
CA GLU A 90 11.37 26.40 16.02
C GLU A 90 11.16 26.47 14.50
N ILE A 91 10.76 25.36 13.88
CA ILE A 91 10.39 25.30 12.45
C ILE A 91 9.14 26.15 12.21
N LEU A 92 8.07 25.92 12.96
CA LEU A 92 6.82 26.67 12.85
C LEU A 92 7.04 28.18 13.06
N GLU A 93 7.89 28.57 14.01
CA GLU A 93 8.28 29.97 14.24
C GLU A 93 9.03 30.55 13.04
N ALA A 94 9.88 29.77 12.35
CA ALA A 94 10.53 30.18 11.10
C ALA A 94 9.52 30.41 9.95
N TYR A 95 8.37 29.73 9.98
CA TYR A 95 7.23 29.99 9.11
C TYR A 95 6.29 31.09 9.63
N GLY A 96 6.62 31.73 10.76
CA GLY A 96 5.84 32.81 11.36
C GLY A 96 4.64 32.35 12.20
N ILE A 97 4.60 31.06 12.55
CA ILE A 97 3.52 30.44 13.32
C ILE A 97 3.95 30.34 14.78
N THR A 98 3.17 30.97 15.65
CA THR A 98 3.46 31.00 17.08
C THR A 98 2.70 29.91 17.85
N GLU A 99 3.16 29.58 19.05
CA GLU A 99 2.49 28.58 19.92
C GLU A 99 1.00 28.91 20.19
N LYS A 100 0.59 30.19 20.10
CA LYS A 100 -0.81 30.61 20.27
C LYS A 100 -1.71 30.24 19.10
N GLN A 101 -1.12 29.93 17.96
CA GLN A 101 -1.82 29.59 16.71
C GLN A 101 -1.85 28.07 16.52
N LEU A 102 -1.44 27.28 17.52
CA LEU A 102 -1.42 25.82 17.37
C LEU A 102 -2.82 25.20 17.24
N ASP A 103 -3.79 25.84 17.90
CA ASP A 103 -5.21 25.47 17.81
C ASP A 103 -5.90 26.06 16.57
N ASP A 104 -5.21 26.91 15.79
CA ASP A 104 -5.77 27.45 14.55
C ASP A 104 -5.74 26.37 13.46
N VAL A 105 -6.75 26.38 12.59
CA VAL A 105 -6.76 25.56 11.38
C VAL A 105 -5.58 25.97 10.51
N ILE A 106 -4.82 24.97 10.03
CA ILE A 106 -3.67 25.18 9.18
C ILE A 106 -4.15 25.82 7.87
N ASP A 107 -3.49 26.91 7.46
CA ASP A 107 -3.75 27.55 6.16
C ASP A 107 -3.59 26.52 5.03
N ALA A 108 -4.49 26.54 4.04
CA ALA A 108 -4.54 25.51 3.00
C ALA A 108 -3.22 25.37 2.21
N ASP A 109 -2.47 26.47 2.01
CA ASP A 109 -1.20 26.42 1.28
C ASP A 109 -0.10 25.76 2.14
N LEU A 110 -0.05 26.09 3.43
CA LEU A 110 0.89 25.47 4.39
C LEU A 110 0.52 24.02 4.72
N LEU A 111 -0.78 23.74 4.77
CA LEU A 111 -1.31 22.39 4.91
C LEU A 111 -0.90 21.57 3.69
N TYR A 112 -1.00 22.12 2.49
CA TYR A 112 -0.56 21.43 1.30
C TYR A 112 0.95 21.15 1.33
N GLU A 113 1.79 22.11 1.74
CA GLU A 113 3.24 21.89 1.82
C GLU A 113 3.65 20.82 2.86
N HIS A 114 3.03 20.79 4.04
CA HIS A 114 3.43 19.87 5.11
C HIS A 114 2.58 18.60 5.22
N ALA A 115 1.26 18.73 5.09
CA ALA A 115 0.35 17.60 5.23
C ALA A 115 0.40 16.67 4.02
N VAL A 116 0.74 17.14 2.82
CA VAL A 116 0.92 16.23 1.67
C VAL A 116 2.11 15.31 1.91
N GLU A 117 3.22 15.81 2.44
CA GLU A 117 4.38 14.97 2.73
C GLU A 117 4.07 13.92 3.81
N GLN A 118 3.47 14.36 4.93
CA GLN A 118 3.07 13.45 6.00
C GLN A 118 2.03 12.43 5.54
N PHE A 119 1.01 12.89 4.81
CA PHE A 119 0.02 12.00 4.22
C PHE A 119 0.68 10.97 3.32
N CYS A 120 1.53 11.39 2.37
CA CYS A 120 2.19 10.45 1.47
C CYS A 120 3.09 9.46 2.22
N MET A 121 3.69 9.87 3.33
CA MET A 121 4.58 9.03 4.14
C MET A 121 3.86 8.15 5.17
N HIS A 122 2.66 8.51 5.64
CA HIS A 122 2.03 7.85 6.78
C HIS A 122 0.61 7.37 6.51
N ASP A 123 -0.23 8.24 5.94
CA ASP A 123 -1.69 8.00 5.89
C ASP A 123 -2.19 7.61 4.50
N SER A 124 -1.34 7.72 3.48
CA SER A 124 -1.71 7.37 2.12
C SER A 124 -2.00 5.88 2.00
N PRO A 125 -2.91 5.47 1.10
CA PRO A 125 -3.16 4.06 0.84
C PRO A 125 -1.88 3.29 0.43
N THR A 126 -0.93 3.94 -0.24
CA THR A 126 0.37 3.34 -0.55
C THR A 126 1.21 3.11 0.71
N ALA A 127 1.28 4.10 1.61
CA ALA A 127 2.00 3.98 2.88
C ALA A 127 1.37 2.92 3.79
N GLY A 128 0.04 2.80 3.80
CA GLY A 128 -0.68 1.75 4.51
C GLY A 128 -0.21 0.35 4.11
N VAL A 129 -0.12 0.07 2.80
CA VAL A 129 0.39 -1.21 2.30
C VAL A 129 1.86 -1.44 2.67
N PHE A 130 2.68 -0.39 2.66
CA PHE A 130 4.07 -0.47 3.12
C PHE A 130 4.12 -1.01 4.56
N PHE A 131 3.38 -0.41 5.48
CA PHE A 131 3.34 -0.86 6.88
C PHE A 131 2.71 -2.24 7.05
N MET A 132 1.74 -2.60 6.22
CA MET A 132 1.16 -3.95 6.24
C MET A 132 2.15 -5.03 5.80
N LEU A 133 2.95 -4.77 4.76
CA LEU A 133 3.83 -5.78 4.16
C LEU A 133 5.22 -5.83 4.81
N GLN A 134 5.73 -4.74 5.40
CA GLN A 134 7.11 -4.65 5.89
C GLN A 134 7.46 -5.70 6.96
N ASP A 135 6.49 -6.12 7.77
CA ASP A 135 6.69 -7.05 8.88
C ASP A 135 6.43 -8.52 8.49
N LEU A 136 6.00 -8.77 7.24
CA LEU A 136 5.75 -10.11 6.74
C LEU A 136 7.02 -10.77 6.18
N ASP A 137 7.19 -12.05 6.47
CA ASP A 137 8.20 -12.88 5.80
C ASP A 137 7.74 -13.24 4.37
N LEU A 138 8.01 -12.34 3.41
CA LEU A 138 7.72 -12.55 1.99
C LEU A 138 8.60 -13.64 1.34
N GLY A 139 9.66 -14.06 2.02
CA GLY A 139 10.58 -15.08 1.55
C GLY A 139 11.47 -14.65 0.36
N PRO A 140 12.48 -15.47 0.02
CA PRO A 140 13.56 -15.09 -0.90
C PRO A 140 13.14 -14.97 -2.38
N ALA A 141 11.96 -15.46 -2.76
CA ALA A 141 11.51 -15.42 -4.15
C ALA A 141 11.08 -14.03 -4.61
N LEU A 142 10.77 -13.14 -3.67
CA LEU A 142 10.23 -11.79 -3.86
C LEU A 142 11.24 -10.67 -3.51
N THR A 143 12.48 -11.01 -3.17
CA THR A 143 13.48 -10.04 -2.68
C THR A 143 14.27 -9.32 -3.79
N GLY A 144 14.02 -9.64 -5.07
CA GLY A 144 14.80 -9.10 -6.18
C GLY A 144 16.25 -9.58 -6.28
N GLN A 145 16.73 -10.42 -5.35
CA GLN A 145 18.10 -10.95 -5.34
C GLN A 145 18.38 -11.92 -6.49
N LYS A 146 19.65 -12.33 -6.66
CA LYS A 146 20.06 -13.33 -7.65
C LYS A 146 19.28 -14.64 -7.44
N ASN A 147 18.51 -15.05 -8.45
CA ASN A 147 17.56 -16.18 -8.47
C ASN A 147 16.15 -15.90 -7.91
N SER A 148 15.83 -14.66 -7.53
CA SER A 148 14.44 -14.24 -7.32
C SER A 148 13.62 -14.42 -8.60
N ARG A 149 12.31 -14.66 -8.44
CA ARG A 149 11.37 -14.87 -9.55
C ARG A 149 10.36 -13.74 -9.69
N GLY A 150 10.24 -12.93 -8.64
CA GLY A 150 9.59 -11.64 -8.65
C GLY A 150 10.38 -10.65 -7.79
N GLU A 151 9.89 -9.43 -7.69
CA GLU A 151 10.43 -8.42 -6.80
C GLU A 151 9.34 -7.50 -6.30
N ILE A 152 9.38 -7.32 -4.99
CA ILE A 152 8.60 -6.35 -4.24
C ILE A 152 9.58 -5.28 -3.78
N CYS A 153 9.34 -4.05 -4.19
CA CYS A 153 10.18 -2.90 -3.87
C CYS A 153 9.46 -2.07 -2.80
N PHE A 154 10.09 -1.95 -1.64
CA PHE A 154 9.67 -1.05 -0.59
C PHE A 154 10.33 0.30 -0.82
N HIS A 155 9.51 1.35 -0.85
CA HIS A 155 9.97 2.73 -0.98
C HIS A 155 9.67 3.47 0.31
N ASP A 156 10.69 4.11 0.86
CA ASP A 156 10.61 4.83 2.14
C ASP A 156 11.28 6.21 2.03
N GLY A 157 10.73 7.07 1.18
CA GLY A 157 11.32 8.39 0.95
C GLY A 157 12.76 8.32 0.43
N ASP A 158 13.03 7.39 -0.49
CA ASP A 158 14.36 6.92 -0.90
C ASP A 158 15.34 8.01 -1.40
N THR A 159 14.86 9.23 -1.66
CA THR A 159 15.67 10.35 -2.16
C THR A 159 15.25 11.67 -1.54
N PRO A 160 16.18 12.64 -1.36
CA PRO A 160 15.83 13.98 -0.90
C PRO A 160 14.71 14.61 -1.75
N GLY A 161 13.62 15.04 -1.09
CA GLY A 161 12.42 15.59 -1.75
C GLY A 161 11.45 14.54 -2.29
N SER A 162 11.65 13.25 -2.04
CA SER A 162 10.63 12.22 -2.25
C SER A 162 9.84 12.01 -0.97
N SER A 163 8.54 12.28 -1.04
CA SER A 163 7.59 11.99 0.05
C SER A 163 6.82 10.70 -0.22
N PHE A 164 7.30 9.87 -1.14
CA PHE A 164 6.65 8.62 -1.49
C PHE A 164 7.06 7.51 -0.51
N ARG A 165 6.09 7.02 0.28
CA ARG A 165 6.17 5.73 0.96
C ARG A 165 5.15 4.78 0.37
N GLY A 166 5.60 3.59 -0.02
CA GLY A 166 4.73 2.64 -0.70
C GLY A 166 5.43 1.38 -1.16
N VAL A 167 4.66 0.49 -1.76
CA VAL A 167 5.17 -0.77 -2.30
C VAL A 167 4.88 -0.84 -3.79
N THR A 168 5.92 -1.05 -4.57
CA THR A 168 5.80 -1.34 -6.00
C THR A 168 6.21 -2.77 -6.29
N VAL A 169 5.78 -3.27 -7.44
CA VAL A 169 6.13 -4.60 -7.93
C VAL A 169 6.84 -4.48 -9.27
N ARG A 170 7.77 -5.40 -9.56
CA ARG A 170 8.50 -5.35 -10.83
C ARG A 170 7.62 -5.67 -12.04
N ASP A 171 6.70 -6.62 -11.89
CA ASP A 171 5.86 -7.14 -12.97
C ASP A 171 4.62 -7.88 -12.44
N LEU A 172 3.72 -8.26 -13.35
CA LEU A 172 2.49 -9.00 -13.03
C LEU A 172 2.75 -10.39 -12.43
N ASN A 173 3.92 -10.98 -12.70
CA ASN A 173 4.32 -12.24 -12.07
C ASN A 173 4.60 -12.02 -10.59
N SER A 174 5.24 -10.91 -10.24
CA SER A 174 5.52 -10.50 -8.86
C SER A 174 4.23 -10.31 -8.06
N VAL A 175 3.20 -9.71 -8.67
CA VAL A 175 1.85 -9.63 -8.07
C VAL A 175 1.27 -11.02 -7.78
N SER A 176 1.34 -11.91 -8.76
CA SER A 176 0.79 -13.27 -8.65
C SER A 176 1.50 -14.08 -7.55
N LEU A 177 2.84 -13.96 -7.49
CA LEU A 177 3.67 -14.59 -6.48
C LEU A 177 3.40 -14.02 -5.09
N LEU A 178 3.16 -12.70 -4.98
CA LEU A 178 2.75 -12.06 -3.73
C LEU A 178 1.41 -12.60 -3.24
N GLN A 179 0.38 -12.69 -4.09
CA GLN A 179 -0.91 -13.25 -3.66
C GLN A 179 -0.77 -14.69 -3.14
N VAL A 180 0.01 -15.53 -3.83
CA VAL A 180 0.28 -16.89 -3.35
C VAL A 180 0.94 -16.85 -1.97
N ARG A 181 1.92 -15.97 -1.78
CA ARG A 181 2.64 -15.87 -0.51
C ARG A 181 1.72 -15.39 0.62
N LEU A 182 0.84 -14.43 0.37
CA LEU A 182 -0.16 -13.97 1.33
C LEU A 182 -1.11 -15.10 1.74
N ASN A 183 -1.51 -15.95 0.79
CA ASN A 183 -2.31 -17.14 1.10
C ASN A 183 -1.54 -18.17 1.93
N GLU A 184 -0.26 -18.41 1.62
CA GLU A 184 0.60 -19.32 2.40
C GLU A 184 0.81 -18.85 3.84
N LEU A 185 0.81 -17.53 4.04
CA LEU A 185 0.90 -16.88 5.35
C LEU A 185 -0.47 -16.78 6.05
N GLU A 186 -1.54 -17.26 5.40
CA GLU A 186 -2.91 -17.24 5.93
C GLU A 186 -3.36 -15.84 6.37
N THR A 187 -2.92 -14.78 5.67
CA THR A 187 -3.23 -13.40 6.09
C THR A 187 -4.70 -13.01 5.88
N GLY A 188 -5.43 -13.74 5.03
CA GLY A 188 -6.77 -13.36 4.60
C GLY A 188 -6.81 -12.17 3.62
N TRP A 189 -5.66 -11.76 3.10
CA TRP A 189 -5.54 -10.58 2.22
C TRP A 189 -5.65 -10.95 0.74
N GLN A 190 -6.43 -10.17 0.01
CA GLN A 190 -6.62 -10.33 -1.43
C GLN A 190 -6.14 -9.10 -2.19
N ILE A 191 -5.31 -9.32 -3.20
CA ILE A 191 -4.93 -8.33 -4.18
C ILE A 191 -6.00 -8.27 -5.27
N MET A 192 -6.41 -7.07 -5.66
CA MET A 192 -7.39 -6.82 -6.71
C MET A 192 -6.89 -5.75 -7.67
N GLU A 193 -7.08 -5.95 -8.97
CA GLU A 193 -6.74 -4.95 -10.00
C GLU A 193 -7.66 -3.73 -9.87
N LEU A 194 -7.09 -2.53 -9.87
CA LEU A 194 -7.83 -1.28 -9.86
C LEU A 194 -8.71 -1.20 -11.13
N PRO A 195 -10.01 -0.83 -11.03
CA PRO A 195 -10.86 -0.66 -12.20
C PRO A 195 -10.31 0.42 -13.15
N ALA A 196 -10.31 0.13 -14.45
CA ALA A 196 -9.79 1.03 -15.50
C ALA A 196 -10.54 2.37 -15.64
N ASP A 197 -11.64 2.56 -14.93
CA ASP A 197 -12.46 3.77 -14.90
C ASP A 197 -12.32 4.57 -13.60
N GLY A 198 -11.41 4.20 -12.69
CA GLY A 198 -11.18 4.88 -11.40
C GLY A 198 -12.36 4.80 -10.43
N LYS A 199 -13.51 4.25 -10.86
CA LYS A 199 -14.71 4.14 -10.06
C LYS A 199 -14.70 2.83 -9.28
N SER A 200 -14.59 2.96 -7.97
CA SER A 200 -14.95 1.89 -7.03
C SER A 200 -16.27 1.24 -7.45
N ARG A 201 -16.34 -0.09 -7.39
CA ARG A 201 -17.56 -0.89 -7.51
C ARG A 201 -18.49 -0.70 -6.29
N SER A 202 -18.74 0.53 -5.87
CA SER A 202 -19.81 0.87 -4.92
C SER A 202 -21.21 0.67 -5.52
N GLU A 203 -21.34 0.29 -6.80
CA GLU A 203 -22.61 0.00 -7.47
C GLU A 203 -23.02 -1.49 -7.52
N ILE A 204 -22.33 -2.42 -6.84
CA ILE A 204 -22.80 -3.83 -6.76
C ILE A 204 -23.09 -4.26 -5.32
N VAL A 205 -23.95 -3.49 -4.63
CA VAL A 205 -24.87 -4.02 -3.61
C VAL A 205 -26.17 -3.21 -3.65
N GLU A 206 -26.92 -3.28 -4.76
CA GLU A 206 -28.38 -3.17 -4.65
C GLU A 206 -28.90 -4.53 -4.17
N ILE A 207 -29.08 -4.68 -2.86
CA ILE A 207 -30.01 -5.68 -2.33
C ILE A 207 -31.40 -5.11 -2.57
N THR A 208 -32.01 -5.52 -3.68
CA THR A 208 -33.46 -5.45 -3.86
C THR A 208 -34.10 -6.18 -2.67
N MET A 209 -34.95 -5.46 -1.94
CA MET A 209 -35.82 -6.00 -0.87
C MET A 209 -36.72 -7.13 -1.36
#